data_AF-A0A2G7M062-F1
#
_entry.id   AF-A0A2G7M062-F1
#
_cell.length_a   1.000
_cell.length_b   1.000
_cell.length_c   1.000
_cell.angle_alpha   90.00
_cell.angle_beta   90.00
_cell.angle_gamma   90.00
#
_symmetry.space_group_name_H-M   'P 1'
#
loop_
_entity.id
_entity.type
_entity.pdbx_description
1 polymer ?
#
loop_
_entity_poly.entity_id
_entity_poly.type
_entity_poly.pdbx_seq_one_letter_code
_entity_poly.pdbx_strand_id
1 'polypeptide(L)'
;MIPEPLSNDTLLTLIPQLASQGNIALSSHAEIRLNQPDRNFTYERLLFILRHPKSITSEWDEERKRYKYKVQGYNKRHAIVSLIISNTYIKVVTVF
;
A
#
# COMPACT_ATOMS: atom_id res chain seq x y z
N MET A 1 4.42 -9.88 22.59
CA MET A 1 3.42 -8.79 22.54
C MET A 1 3.38 -8.29 21.10
N ILE A 2 2.22 -8.31 20.45
CA ILE A 2 2.07 -7.77 19.09
C ILE A 2 1.99 -6.25 19.25
N PRO A 3 2.81 -5.45 18.54
CA PRO A 3 2.71 -3.99 18.60
C PRO A 3 1.34 -3.55 18.10
N GLU A 4 0.88 -2.36 18.47
CA GLU A 4 -0.35 -1.81 17.90
C GLU A 4 -0.11 -1.30 16.46
N PRO A 5 -1.10 -1.41 15.56
CA PRO A 5 -0.99 -0.81 14.24
C PRO A 5 -1.06 0.72 14.35
N LEU A 6 -0.45 1.42 13.40
CA LEU A 6 -0.72 2.86 13.22
C LEU A 6 -2.21 3.12 13.06
N SER A 7 -2.70 4.21 13.64
CA SER A 7 -4.10 4.62 13.52
C SER A 7 -4.47 4.94 12.08
N ASN A 8 -5.75 4.74 11.74
CA ASN A 8 -6.24 5.04 10.39
C ASN A 8 -6.03 6.50 9.99
N ASP A 9 -6.19 7.45 10.90
CA ASP A 9 -5.96 8.88 10.64
C ASP A 9 -4.49 9.17 10.30
N THR A 10 -3.57 8.52 11.03
CA THR A 10 -2.13 8.60 10.73
C THR A 10 -1.83 8.02 9.35
N LEU A 11 -2.41 6.86 9.03
CA LEU A 11 -2.21 6.20 7.75
C LEU A 11 -2.79 7.00 6.57
N LEU A 12 -3.97 7.61 6.75
CA LEU A 12 -4.63 8.47 5.75
C LEU A 12 -3.83 9.74 5.45
N THR A 13 -2.94 10.16 6.35
CA THR A 13 -2.02 11.28 6.12
C THR A 13 -0.69 10.81 5.54
N LEU A 14 -0.10 9.77 6.15
CA LEU A 14 1.25 9.31 5.84
C LEU A 14 1.36 8.66 4.45
N ILE A 15 0.41 7.79 4.09
CA ILE A 15 0.46 7.05 2.81
C ILE A 15 0.39 8.01 1.62
N PRO A 16 -0.55 8.97 1.54
CA PRO A 16 -0.57 9.97 0.46
C PRO A 16 0.69 10.82 0.38
N GLN A 17 1.24 11.22 1.52
CA GLN A 17 2.45 12.03 1.58
C GLN A 17 3.64 11.27 0.97
N LEU A 18 3.90 10.06 1.44
CA LEU A 18 4.99 9.23 0.93
C LEU A 18 4.81 8.89 -0.56
N ALA A 19 3.57 8.63 -1.00
CA ALA A 19 3.27 8.37 -2.41
C ALA A 19 3.47 9.59 -3.31
N SER A 20 3.23 10.80 -2.79
CA SER A 20 3.45 12.05 -3.51
C SER A 20 4.95 12.37 -3.65
N GLN A 21 5.75 11.97 -2.67
CA GLN A 21 7.21 12.08 -2.70
C GLN A 21 7.90 11.03 -3.59
N GLY A 22 7.16 10.04 -4.11
CA GLY A 22 7.73 8.94 -4.87
C GLY A 22 8.45 7.90 -4.02
N ASN A 23 8.26 7.92 -2.69
CA ASN A 23 8.85 6.97 -1.75
C ASN A 23 8.11 5.63 -1.78
N ILE A 24 8.12 4.98 -2.94
CA ILE A 24 7.38 3.76 -3.24
C ILE A 24 8.36 2.70 -3.75
N ALA A 25 8.42 1.58 -3.04
CA ALA A 25 9.12 0.38 -3.48
C ALA A 25 8.10 -0.69 -3.87
N LEU A 26 8.24 -1.25 -5.06
CA LEU A 26 7.40 -2.38 -5.48
C LEU A 26 8.06 -3.69 -5.05
N SER A 27 7.25 -4.66 -4.62
CA SER A 27 7.73 -6.05 -4.57
C SER A 27 7.67 -6.67 -5.97
N SER A 28 8.47 -7.69 -6.23
CA SER A 28 8.44 -8.41 -7.52
C SER A 28 7.04 -8.93 -7.86
N HIS A 29 6.25 -9.34 -6.86
CA HIS A 29 4.86 -9.76 -7.07
C HIS A 29 3.94 -8.59 -7.48
N ALA A 30 4.16 -7.40 -6.93
CA ALA A 30 3.42 -6.21 -7.34
C ALA A 30 3.80 -5.77 -8.76
N GLU A 31 5.10 -5.79 -9.10
CA GLU A 31 5.60 -5.47 -10.45
C GLU A 31 4.99 -6.39 -11.50
N ILE A 32 5.01 -7.71 -11.27
CA ILE A 32 4.40 -8.69 -12.18
C ILE A 32 2.91 -8.36 -12.39
N ARG A 33 2.17 -8.07 -11.31
CA ARG A 33 0.74 -7.76 -11.41
C ARG A 33 0.44 -6.45 -12.15
N LEU A 34 1.29 -5.44 -12.01
CA LEU A 34 1.14 -4.16 -12.70
C LEU A 34 1.44 -4.29 -14.20
N ASN A 35 2.34 -5.19 -14.56
CA ASN A 35 2.74 -5.47 -15.93
C ASN A 35 1.85 -6.51 -16.63
N GLN A 36 0.82 -7.04 -15.96
CA GLN A 36 -0.15 -7.96 -16.57
C GLN A 36 -1.17 -7.18 -17.41
N PRO A 37 -1.18 -7.32 -18.75
CA PRO A 37 -2.04 -6.53 -19.64
C PRO A 37 -3.54 -6.74 -19.34
N ASP A 38 -3.93 -7.95 -18.94
CA ASP A 38 -5.34 -8.32 -18.73
C ASP A 38 -5.94 -7.75 -17.42
N ARG A 39 -5.11 -7.22 -16.51
CA ARG A 39 -5.60 -6.80 -15.18
C ARG A 39 -6.12 -5.37 -15.12
N ASN A 40 -5.87 -4.56 -16.15
CA ASN A 40 -6.23 -3.14 -16.20
C ASN A 40 -5.90 -2.41 -14.88
N PHE A 41 -4.77 -2.76 -14.27
CA PHE A 41 -4.29 -2.18 -13.02
C PHE A 41 -2.88 -1.65 -13.28
N THR A 42 -2.80 -0.40 -13.72
CA THR A 42 -1.55 0.24 -14.10
C THR A 42 -0.85 0.88 -12.90
N TYR A 43 0.41 1.27 -13.11
CA TYR A 43 1.17 2.00 -12.09
C TYR A 43 0.53 3.36 -11.75
N GLU A 44 -0.04 4.06 -12.73
CA GLU A 44 -0.75 5.33 -12.51
C GLU A 44 -1.98 5.12 -11.62
N ARG A 45 -2.70 4.00 -11.81
CA ARG A 45 -3.82 3.64 -10.94
C ARG A 45 -3.35 3.34 -9.53
N LEU A 46 -2.24 2.63 -9.36
CA LEU A 46 -1.63 2.43 -8.05
C LEU A 46 -1.31 3.77 -7.37
N LEU A 47 -0.63 4.67 -8.07
CA LEU A 47 -0.29 5.99 -7.55
C LEU A 47 -1.53 6.78 -7.14
N PHE A 48 -2.59 6.75 -7.97
CA PHE A 48 -3.84 7.42 -7.67
C PHE A 48 -4.47 6.89 -6.37
N ILE A 49 -4.51 5.57 -6.19
CA ILE A 49 -5.05 4.94 -4.97
C ILE A 49 -4.23 5.32 -3.74
N LEU A 50 -2.91 5.34 -3.84
CA LEU A 50 -2.04 5.69 -2.72
C LEU A 50 -2.13 7.18 -2.35
N ARG A 51 -2.33 8.07 -3.32
CA ARG A 51 -2.50 9.52 -3.11
C ARG A 51 -3.90 9.91 -2.63
N HIS A 52 -4.92 9.13 -3.02
CA HIS A 52 -6.31 9.40 -2.71
C HIS A 52 -7.02 8.15 -2.15
N PRO A 53 -6.59 7.65 -0.97
CA PRO A 53 -7.18 6.47 -0.37
C PRO A 53 -8.61 6.76 0.09
N LYS A 54 -9.54 5.86 -0.23
CA LYS A 54 -10.92 5.93 0.28
C LYS A 54 -11.00 5.44 1.73
N SER A 55 -10.28 4.38 2.04
CA SER A 55 -10.16 3.80 3.37
C SER A 55 -8.89 2.97 3.47
N ILE A 56 -8.43 2.77 4.70
CA ILE A 56 -7.26 1.95 5.01
C ILE A 56 -7.63 1.00 6.15
N THR A 57 -7.28 -0.28 6.01
CA THR A 57 -7.46 -1.27 7.07
C THR A 57 -6.15 -2.00 7.34
N SER A 58 -5.82 -2.21 8.62
CA SER A 58 -4.63 -2.94 9.04
C SER A 58 -4.88 -4.45 9.12
N GLU A 59 -3.90 -5.24 8.69
CA GLU A 59 -3.87 -6.70 8.80
C GLU A 59 -2.51 -7.14 9.33
N TRP A 60 -2.49 -8.02 10.33
CA TRP A 60 -1.24 -8.53 10.88
C TRP A 60 -0.70 -9.67 10.00
N ASP A 61 0.53 -9.53 9.53
CA ASP A 61 1.25 -10.59 8.83
C ASP A 61 2.06 -11.41 9.86
N GLU A 62 1.55 -12.60 10.19
CA GLU A 62 2.19 -13.50 11.16
C GLU A 62 3.57 -14.01 10.72
N GLU A 63 3.77 -14.24 9.42
CA GLU A 63 5.03 -14.76 8.89
C GLU A 63 6.13 -13.70 8.98
N ARG A 64 5.77 -12.46 8.64
CA ARG A 64 6.71 -11.33 8.59
C ARG A 64 6.75 -10.51 9.87
N LYS A 65 5.92 -10.86 10.86
CA LYS A 65 5.78 -10.19 12.16
C LYS A 65 5.63 -8.67 12.03
N ARG A 66 4.76 -8.23 11.12
CA ARG A 66 4.50 -6.80 10.85
C ARG A 66 3.10 -6.55 10.32
N TYR A 67 2.63 -5.31 10.41
CA TYR A 67 1.38 -4.94 9.76
C TYR A 67 1.52 -4.72 8.25
N LYS A 68 0.49 -5.15 7.55
CA LYS A 68 0.13 -4.74 6.20
C LYS A 68 -1.08 -3.81 6.29
N TYR A 69 -1.19 -2.94 5.31
CA TYR A 69 -2.29 -2.00 5.20
C TYR A 69 -2.93 -2.18 3.83
N LYS A 70 -4.21 -2.49 3.83
CA LYS A 70 -5.02 -2.51 2.62
C LYS A 70 -5.52 -1.11 2.35
N VAL A 71 -4.99 -0.50 1.30
CA VAL A 71 -5.35 0.83 0.83
C VAL A 71 -6.41 0.67 -0.24
N GLN A 72 -7.65 1.05 0.09
CA GLN A 72 -8.77 0.90 -0.82
C GLN A 72 -8.92 2.14 -1.70
N GLY A 73 -9.03 1.91 -3.00
CA GLY A 73 -9.31 2.92 -4.00
C GLY A 73 -10.76 2.89 -4.49
N TYR A 74 -10.97 3.56 -5.61
CA TYR A 74 -12.24 3.56 -6.35
C TYR A 74 -12.40 2.28 -7.17
N ASN A 75 -13.62 1.96 -7.60
CA ASN A 75 -13.95 0.78 -8.43
C ASN A 75 -13.52 -0.58 -7.82
N LYS A 76 -13.60 -0.72 -6.49
CA LYS A 76 -13.23 -1.93 -5.73
C LYS A 76 -11.75 -2.35 -5.86
N ARG A 77 -10.90 -1.48 -6.43
CA ARG A 77 -9.46 -1.70 -6.54
C ARG A 77 -8.75 -1.40 -5.23
N HIS A 78 -7.70 -2.14 -4.92
CA HIS A 78 -6.91 -1.89 -3.72
C HIS A 78 -5.45 -2.30 -3.87
N ALA A 79 -4.60 -1.66 -3.07
CA ALA A 79 -3.20 -2.01 -2.91
C ALA A 79 -2.96 -2.53 -1.50
N ILE A 80 -2.13 -3.56 -1.36
CA ILE A 80 -1.63 -4.00 -0.06
C ILE A 80 -0.23 -3.45 0.10
N VAL A 81 -0.02 -2.68 1.16
CA VAL A 81 1.27 -2.04 1.43
C VAL A 81 1.81 -2.42 2.80
N SER A 82 3.12 -2.30 2.98
CA SER A 82 3.79 -2.35 4.27
C SER A 82 4.62 -1.09 4.41
N LEU A 83 4.59 -0.46 5.58
CA LEU A 83 5.34 0.76 5.85
C LEU A 83 6.71 0.39 6.40
N ILE A 84 7.76 0.99 5.85
CA ILE A 84 9.13 0.84 6.36
C ILE A 84 9.54 2.20 6.92
N ILE A 85 9.21 2.38 8.20
CA ILE A 85 9.34 3.66 8.92
C ILE A 85 10.81 4.08 9.03
N SER A 86 11.72 3.13 9.23
CA SER A 86 13.17 3.39 9.33
C SER A 86 13.75 4.10 8.10
N ASN A 87 13.12 3.90 6.94
CA ASN A 87 13.61 4.38 5.65
C ASN A 87 12.54 5.24 4.94
N THR A 88 11.46 5.62 5.64
CA THR A 88 10.38 6.49 5.14
C THR A 88 9.85 6.11 3.74
N TYR A 89 9.56 4.83 3.49
CA TYR A 89 8.94 4.42 2.22
C TYR A 89 7.80 3.43 2.38
N ILE A 90 6.94 3.40 1.36
CA ILE A 90 5.83 2.46 1.21
C ILE A 90 6.31 1.29 0.36
N LYS A 91 6.29 0.07 0.92
CA LYS A 91 6.50 -1.14 0.14
C LYS A 91 5.16 -1.69 -0.33
N VAL A 92 4.90 -1.65 -1.64
CA VAL A 92 3.71 -2.24 -2.25
C VAL A 92 3.93 -3.75 -2.37
N VAL A 93 3.19 -4.51 -1.57
CA VAL A 93 3.27 -5.98 -1.52
C VAL A 93 2.51 -6.58 -2.69
N THR A 94 1.32 -6.08 -3.00
CA THR A 94 0.52 -6.56 -4.12
C THR A 94 -0.60 -5.58 -4.47
N VAL A 95 -1.24 -5.79 -5.62
CA VAL A 95 -2.36 -4.98 -6.13
C VAL A 95 -3.50 -5.88 -6.61
N PHE A 96 -4.75 -5.42 -6.51
CA PHE A 96 -5.97 -6.15 -6.86
C PHE A 96 -6.98 -5.27 -7.58
#